data_AF-A0A959PXQ0-F1
#
_entry.id   AF-A0A959PXQ0-F1
#
_cell.length_a   1.000
_cell.length_b   1.000
_cell.length_c   1.000
_cell.angle_alpha   90.00
_cell.angle_beta   90.00
_cell.angle_gamma   90.00
#
_symmetry.space_group_name_H-M   'P 1'
#
loop_
_entity.id
_entity.type
_entity.pdbx_description
1 polymer ?
#
loop_
_entity_poly.entity_id
_entity_poly.type
_entity_poly.pdbx_seq_one_letter_code
_entity_poly.pdbx_strand_id
1 'polypeptide(L)'
;AGIIRVDSVAQLFHCAQALAMDIHPRGNRLAIVTNAGGPGILATDYLMEHGGALPMLTEGAISKLSKVLSFSWSHKNPVDVLGDATPYQYGEAVKACLAEPNVDGVLVILTPQNVTDATQVAEEVVKVAKKSAKPVLTAWMGEEDVEGGRTVLEANNIPHYRFPERAVDVFLKIYSYYRNIELLYEFTPDIPEEFTPLRKAAAQLIHNALKKSRFQLNEDESKQLLKFYDLPVNPGKVVKTVEEAVEFAGEIGYPVVMKIASLDILHKTDVGGVVLNVTDSDEVKISFEKILREAKKHKPNARIDGILVEKMVRPKMELFLGAKKDDLFGPAILFGSGGVGVEVFKDYSIALPPLNMALSNRLIEKTKIFKMLKGYRNIPSVNLEDLQFNIYKFSYLLMDFPQIKEIDINPFSVDHEGSVVLDAKVVLDPNLKVEADRPYQHLVISPYPSHYTRKIVLESGLEVEMRPIKPEDEPLEAGLFERLSKETIYFRFFGYMPNPDHATLSRFTHIDYDREMAIIAEVDSETAPKMIGVVRIIADPWMESAEFAIVVADDWQSQGLGTHLAEFVFEIAKDRGIKKIVADALATNDAMLHLFKKWGFTFSRQEATEWHVEKVL
;
A
#
# COMPACT_ATOMS: atom_id res chain seq x y z
N ALA A 1 3.35 0.38 6.83
CA ALA A 1 4.06 0.39 8.13
C ALA A 1 3.53 1.54 8.96
N GLY A 2 2.90 1.28 10.10
CA GLY A 2 2.47 2.31 11.05
C GLY A 2 3.66 3.00 11.70
N ILE A 3 4.41 3.80 10.93
CA ILE A 3 5.61 4.51 11.36
C ILE A 3 5.41 5.99 11.04
N ILE A 4 5.70 6.85 12.01
CA ILE A 4 5.76 8.30 11.80
C ILE A 4 7.21 8.67 11.55
N ARG A 5 7.52 9.12 10.33
CA ARG A 5 8.81 9.72 10.03
C ARG A 5 8.85 11.16 10.52
N VAL A 6 9.89 11.50 11.26
CA VAL A 6 10.16 12.85 11.78
C VAL A 6 11.54 13.32 11.30
N ASP A 7 11.66 14.62 11.11
CA ASP A 7 12.87 15.28 10.59
C ASP A 7 13.60 16.07 11.69
N SER A 8 13.04 16.13 12.90
CA SER A 8 13.65 16.79 14.06
C SER A 8 13.26 16.13 15.38
N VAL A 9 14.08 16.34 16.40
CA VAL A 9 13.79 15.90 17.79
C VAL A 9 12.51 16.55 18.33
N ALA A 10 12.24 17.81 17.97
CA ALA A 10 11.00 18.49 18.37
C ALA A 10 9.76 17.76 17.82
N GLN A 11 9.78 17.38 16.53
CA GLN A 11 8.70 16.60 15.93
C GLN A 11 8.52 15.23 16.60
N LEU A 12 9.61 14.57 16.99
CA LEU A 12 9.53 13.31 17.72
C LEU A 12 8.71 13.46 19.01
N PHE A 13 9.03 14.45 19.84
CA PHE A 13 8.31 14.68 21.10
C PHE A 13 6.86 15.11 20.87
N HIS A 14 6.61 15.99 19.89
CA HIS A 14 5.25 16.43 19.58
C HIS A 14 4.36 15.27 19.10
N CYS A 15 4.86 14.42 18.20
CA CYS A 15 4.12 13.25 17.74
C CYS A 15 3.93 12.22 18.86
N ALA A 16 4.95 11.99 19.70
CA ALA A 16 4.83 11.09 20.85
C ALA A 16 3.78 11.59 21.85
N GLN A 17 3.75 12.88 22.15
CA GLN A 17 2.74 13.50 23.01
C GLN A 17 1.33 13.33 22.42
N ALA A 18 1.14 13.62 21.13
CA ALA A 18 -0.16 13.47 20.48
C ALA A 18 -0.65 12.01 20.46
N LEU A 19 0.24 11.03 20.27
CA LEU A 19 -0.11 9.61 20.38
C LEU A 19 -0.46 9.22 21.81
N ALA A 20 0.30 9.68 22.81
CA ALA A 20 0.00 9.42 24.22
C ALA A 20 -1.34 10.03 24.68
N MET A 21 -1.76 11.13 24.03
CA MET A 21 -3.04 11.79 24.25
C MET A 21 -4.18 11.25 23.37
N ASP A 22 -3.97 10.13 22.68
CA ASP A 22 -4.98 9.43 21.85
C ASP A 22 -5.62 10.31 20.75
N ILE A 23 -4.81 11.15 20.10
CA ILE A 23 -5.27 11.97 18.99
C ILE A 23 -5.50 11.08 17.76
N HIS A 24 -6.74 11.02 17.28
CA HIS A 24 -7.13 10.15 16.16
C HIS A 24 -7.94 10.91 15.08
N PRO A 25 -7.27 11.63 14.16
CA PRO A 25 -7.93 12.32 13.05
C PRO A 25 -8.32 11.34 11.94
N ARG A 26 -9.61 11.29 11.59
CA ARG A 26 -10.17 10.41 10.54
C ARG A 26 -9.90 10.89 9.11
N GLY A 27 -9.30 12.08 8.96
CA GLY A 27 -9.07 12.72 7.69
C GLY A 27 -8.14 13.92 7.82
N ASN A 28 -7.85 14.57 6.71
CA ASN A 28 -6.92 15.71 6.64
C ASN A 28 -7.62 17.07 6.61
N ARG A 29 -8.93 17.15 6.93
CA ARG A 29 -9.69 18.40 6.92
C ARG A 29 -9.68 19.07 8.30
N LEU A 30 -8.92 20.15 8.43
CA LEU A 30 -8.68 20.84 9.70
C LEU A 30 -9.42 22.18 9.73
N ALA A 31 -10.38 22.34 10.65
CA ALA A 31 -10.97 23.65 10.91
C ALA A 31 -10.08 24.46 11.85
N ILE A 32 -9.92 25.76 11.59
CA ILE A 32 -9.05 26.63 12.38
C ILE A 32 -9.91 27.69 13.07
N VAL A 33 -9.78 27.84 14.38
CA VAL A 33 -10.39 28.90 15.18
C VAL A 33 -9.28 29.77 15.75
N THR A 34 -9.34 31.09 15.57
CA THR A 34 -8.26 32.01 15.98
C THR A 34 -8.81 33.35 16.46
N ASN A 35 -8.14 34.03 17.39
CA ASN A 35 -8.39 35.46 17.68
C ASN A 35 -7.43 36.41 16.97
N ALA A 36 -6.51 35.88 16.18
CA ALA A 36 -5.54 36.66 15.43
C ALA A 36 -5.40 36.13 13.99
N GLY A 37 -5.64 37.02 13.03
CA GLY A 37 -5.59 36.67 11.60
C GLY A 37 -4.22 36.18 11.12
N GLY A 38 -3.11 36.78 11.60
CA GLY A 38 -1.75 36.41 11.19
C GLY A 38 -1.42 34.93 11.44
N PRO A 39 -1.48 34.45 12.70
CA PRO A 39 -1.33 33.03 13.02
C PRO A 39 -2.32 32.11 12.29
N GLY A 40 -3.55 32.57 12.06
CA GLY A 40 -4.56 31.82 11.29
C GLY A 40 -4.19 31.62 9.82
N ILE A 41 -3.58 32.63 9.19
CA ILE A 41 -3.05 32.55 7.82
C ILE A 41 -1.85 31.60 7.78
N LEU A 42 -0.88 31.72 8.69
CA LEU A 42 0.28 30.82 8.76
C LEU A 42 -0.14 29.35 8.90
N ALA A 43 -1.12 29.08 9.76
CA ALA A 43 -1.69 27.74 9.93
C ALA A 43 -2.33 27.21 8.63
N THR A 44 -3.04 28.09 7.92
CA THR A 44 -3.76 27.76 6.68
C THR A 44 -2.79 27.45 5.54
N ASP A 45 -1.80 28.32 5.33
CA ASP A 45 -0.79 28.16 4.29
C ASP A 45 0.01 26.88 4.54
N TYR A 46 0.48 26.67 5.78
CA TYR A 46 1.21 25.45 6.15
C TYR A 46 0.35 24.18 5.94
N LEU A 47 -0.93 24.21 6.31
CA LEU A 47 -1.85 23.08 6.10
C LEU A 47 -1.98 22.73 4.61
N MET A 48 -2.20 23.74 3.76
CA MET A 48 -2.40 23.54 2.32
C MET A 48 -1.13 23.07 1.61
N GLU A 49 0.04 23.61 1.97
CA GLU A 49 1.33 23.20 1.41
C GLU A 49 1.69 21.75 1.71
N HIS A 50 1.26 21.23 2.87
CA HIS A 50 1.57 19.87 3.34
C HIS A 50 0.44 18.87 3.06
N GLY A 51 -0.49 19.19 2.17
CA GLY A 51 -1.53 18.26 1.69
C GLY A 51 -2.75 18.11 2.61
N GLY A 52 -2.91 18.98 3.60
CA GLY A 52 -4.15 19.16 4.34
C GLY A 52 -5.19 19.94 3.56
N ALA A 53 -6.44 19.89 4.03
CA ALA A 53 -7.56 20.60 3.41
C ALA A 53 -8.26 21.51 4.41
N LEU A 54 -8.63 22.71 3.95
CA LEU A 54 -9.40 23.67 4.73
C LEU A 54 -10.91 23.48 4.43
N PRO A 55 -11.70 22.87 5.32
CA PRO A 55 -13.11 22.59 5.06
C PRO A 55 -13.95 23.87 4.96
N MET A 56 -14.89 23.89 4.03
CA MET A 56 -15.90 24.95 3.92
C MET A 56 -16.97 24.78 4.99
N LEU A 57 -17.33 25.85 5.70
CA LEU A 57 -18.42 25.82 6.67
C LEU A 57 -19.78 25.80 5.96
N THR A 58 -20.72 25.01 6.46
CA THR A 58 -22.10 25.03 5.96
C THR A 58 -22.79 26.36 6.31
N GLU A 59 -23.81 26.73 5.54
CA GLU A 59 -24.65 27.90 5.86
C GLU A 59 -25.26 27.79 7.26
N GLY A 60 -25.58 26.56 7.70
CA GLY A 60 -26.06 26.28 9.04
C GLY A 60 -25.05 26.62 10.13
N ALA A 61 -23.77 26.28 9.94
CA ALA A 61 -22.70 26.65 10.86
C ALA A 61 -22.45 28.17 10.86
N ILE A 62 -22.39 28.80 9.69
CA ILE A 62 -22.22 30.26 9.56
C ILE A 62 -23.36 31.00 10.29
N SER A 63 -24.60 30.54 10.15
CA SER A 63 -25.77 31.12 10.85
C SER A 63 -25.68 30.98 12.37
N LYS A 64 -25.23 29.83 12.88
CA LYS A 64 -25.03 29.62 14.33
C LYS A 64 -23.91 30.50 14.88
N LEU A 65 -22.77 30.54 14.19
CA LEU A 65 -21.61 31.36 14.57
C LEU A 65 -21.98 32.85 14.58
N SER A 66 -22.70 33.34 13.56
CA SER A 66 -23.10 34.75 13.45
C SER A 66 -24.07 35.22 14.54
N LYS A 67 -24.71 34.31 15.28
CA LYS A 67 -25.56 34.66 16.44
C LYS A 67 -24.76 34.89 17.72
N VAL A 68 -23.53 34.38 17.78
CA VAL A 68 -22.71 34.34 19.00
C VAL A 68 -21.45 35.21 18.86
N LEU A 69 -20.86 35.22 17.68
CA LEU A 69 -19.66 36.00 17.37
C LEU A 69 -20.00 37.43 16.96
N SER A 70 -18.99 38.31 17.06
CA SER A 70 -19.08 39.69 16.58
C SER A 70 -19.41 39.74 15.09
N PHE A 71 -20.15 40.76 14.64
CA PHE A 71 -20.56 40.92 13.24
C PHE A 71 -19.38 40.83 12.24
N SER A 72 -18.19 41.25 12.67
CA SER A 72 -16.97 41.33 11.87
C SER A 72 -16.12 40.05 11.85
N TRP A 73 -16.61 38.94 12.40
CA TRP A 73 -15.92 37.65 12.29
C TRP A 73 -15.75 37.23 10.81
N SER A 74 -14.85 36.28 10.53
CA SER A 74 -14.42 35.98 9.15
C SER A 74 -15.50 35.44 8.19
N HIS A 75 -16.62 34.92 8.69
CA HIS A 75 -17.69 34.22 7.93
C HIS A 75 -17.20 33.03 7.09
N LYS A 76 -16.03 32.49 7.41
CA LYS A 76 -15.40 31.36 6.72
C LYS A 76 -14.44 30.62 7.65
N ASN A 77 -13.79 29.58 7.13
CA ASN A 77 -12.64 28.94 7.76
C ASN A 77 -11.35 29.60 7.21
N PRO A 78 -10.38 30.05 8.03
CA PRO A 78 -10.37 30.10 9.49
C PRO A 78 -11.48 30.95 10.10
N VAL A 79 -12.06 30.48 11.20
CA VAL A 79 -13.03 31.21 12.04
C VAL A 79 -12.23 32.20 12.90
N ASP A 80 -12.15 33.43 12.44
CA ASP A 80 -11.52 34.52 13.21
C ASP A 80 -12.56 35.10 14.17
N VAL A 81 -12.42 34.78 15.46
CA VAL A 81 -13.31 35.26 16.52
C VAL A 81 -12.98 36.66 17.00
N LEU A 82 -11.88 37.26 16.49
CA LEU A 82 -11.34 38.57 16.85
C LEU A 82 -10.72 38.61 18.26
N GLY A 83 -9.92 39.65 18.51
CA GLY A 83 -9.12 39.81 19.74
C GLY A 83 -9.92 40.09 21.02
N ASP A 84 -11.18 40.50 20.90
CA ASP A 84 -12.10 40.79 22.00
C ASP A 84 -13.04 39.62 22.33
N ALA A 85 -12.82 38.46 21.72
CA ALA A 85 -13.63 37.27 21.95
C ALA A 85 -13.59 36.81 23.42
N THR A 86 -14.77 36.60 23.99
CA THR A 86 -14.94 36.01 25.32
C THR A 86 -14.62 34.51 25.31
N PRO A 87 -14.28 33.91 26.47
CA PRO A 87 -14.13 32.46 26.59
C PRO A 87 -15.32 31.66 26.05
N TYR A 88 -16.54 32.16 26.31
CA TYR A 88 -17.78 31.56 25.80
C TYR A 88 -17.86 31.57 24.26
N GLN A 89 -17.50 32.68 23.62
CA GLN A 89 -17.49 32.80 22.16
C GLN A 89 -16.47 31.85 21.52
N TYR A 90 -15.30 31.70 22.15
CA TYR A 90 -14.31 30.69 21.76
C TYR A 90 -14.89 29.26 21.82
N GLY A 91 -15.52 28.90 22.94
CA GLY A 91 -16.17 27.60 23.12
C GLY A 91 -17.21 27.29 22.05
N GLU A 92 -18.14 28.23 21.81
CA GLU A 92 -19.18 28.04 20.80
C GLU A 92 -18.62 27.98 19.37
N ALA A 93 -17.53 28.70 19.07
CA ALA A 93 -16.84 28.59 17.79
C ALA A 93 -16.25 27.18 17.57
N VAL A 94 -15.52 26.67 18.56
CA VAL A 94 -14.94 25.32 18.52
C VAL A 94 -16.02 24.26 18.41
N LYS A 95 -17.10 24.39 19.18
CA LYS A 95 -18.25 23.50 19.16
C LYS A 95 -18.94 23.46 17.81
N ALA A 96 -19.12 24.61 17.16
CA ALA A 96 -19.71 24.69 15.83
C ALA A 96 -18.82 23.97 14.81
N CYS A 97 -17.49 24.18 14.84
CA CYS A 97 -16.55 23.49 13.97
C CYS A 97 -16.53 21.96 14.20
N LEU A 98 -16.56 21.50 15.46
CA LEU A 98 -16.59 20.07 15.77
C LEU A 98 -17.89 19.40 15.29
N ALA A 99 -19.00 20.12 15.23
CA ALA A 99 -20.27 19.60 14.75
C ALA A 99 -20.33 19.43 13.21
N GLU A 100 -19.44 20.06 12.45
CA GLU A 100 -19.49 20.04 10.98
C GLU A 100 -19.06 18.68 10.41
N PRO A 101 -19.87 18.02 9.56
CA PRO A 101 -19.57 16.66 9.07
C PRO A 101 -18.33 16.60 8.17
N ASN A 102 -17.91 17.72 7.58
CA ASN A 102 -16.73 17.81 6.73
C ASN A 102 -15.45 18.24 7.45
N VAL A 103 -15.46 18.29 8.79
CA VAL A 103 -14.31 18.61 9.64
C VAL A 103 -13.82 17.33 10.33
N ASP A 104 -12.53 17.02 10.21
CA ASP A 104 -11.89 15.84 10.80
C ASP A 104 -11.10 16.16 12.07
N GLY A 105 -10.83 17.44 12.34
CA GLY A 105 -10.23 17.95 13.56
C GLY A 105 -10.31 19.47 13.65
N VAL A 106 -10.08 20.03 14.84
CA VAL A 106 -10.06 21.48 15.06
C VAL A 106 -8.73 21.92 15.65
N LEU A 107 -8.12 22.94 15.04
CA LEU A 107 -6.99 23.68 15.60
C LEU A 107 -7.49 24.99 16.21
N VAL A 108 -7.26 25.16 17.50
CA VAL A 108 -7.56 26.40 18.22
C VAL A 108 -6.28 27.18 18.42
N ILE A 109 -6.24 28.42 17.95
CA ILE A 109 -5.10 29.32 18.07
C ILE A 109 -5.49 30.45 19.02
N LEU A 110 -4.63 30.69 20.01
CA LEU A 110 -4.79 31.79 20.94
C LEU A 110 -3.49 32.60 21.00
N THR A 111 -3.65 33.90 20.84
CA THR A 111 -2.63 34.91 21.15
C THR A 111 -3.15 35.78 22.30
N PRO A 112 -2.36 36.09 23.33
CA PRO A 112 -2.77 36.98 24.40
C PRO A 112 -3.02 38.37 23.81
N GLN A 113 -4.22 38.89 24.08
CA GLN A 113 -4.61 40.28 23.84
C GLN A 113 -4.95 40.90 25.20
N ASN A 114 -5.05 42.22 25.28
CA ASN A 114 -5.30 42.95 26.53
C ASN A 114 -6.52 42.47 27.34
N VAL A 115 -7.53 41.86 26.70
CA VAL A 115 -8.77 41.39 27.33
C VAL A 115 -8.93 39.86 27.32
N THR A 116 -7.95 39.12 26.81
CA THR A 116 -8.03 37.67 26.66
C THR A 116 -7.61 36.96 27.94
N ASP A 117 -8.50 36.16 28.54
CA ASP A 117 -8.14 35.22 29.60
C ASP A 117 -7.80 33.85 28.98
N ALA A 118 -6.51 33.60 28.79
CA ALA A 118 -6.02 32.38 28.15
C ALA A 118 -6.36 31.10 28.93
N THR A 119 -6.56 31.20 30.25
CA THR A 119 -6.88 30.06 31.10
C THR A 119 -8.36 29.72 31.01
N GLN A 120 -9.24 30.71 31.11
CA GLN A 120 -10.69 30.48 30.95
C GLN A 120 -11.05 30.02 29.53
N VAL A 121 -10.36 30.52 28.50
CA VAL A 121 -10.54 30.00 27.12
C VAL A 121 -10.14 28.52 27.06
N ALA A 122 -9.02 28.13 27.66
CA ALA A 122 -8.58 26.74 27.71
C ALA A 122 -9.62 25.83 28.42
N GLU A 123 -10.17 26.27 29.55
CA GLU A 123 -11.22 25.54 30.26
C GLU A 123 -12.47 25.33 29.39
N GLU A 124 -12.87 26.34 28.63
CA GLU A 124 -14.03 26.22 27.74
C GLU A 124 -13.77 25.28 26.56
N VAL A 125 -12.57 25.35 25.96
CA VAL A 125 -12.14 24.41 24.93
C VAL A 125 -12.16 22.96 25.46
N VAL A 126 -11.67 22.73 26.67
CA VAL A 126 -11.73 21.40 27.33
C VAL A 126 -13.16 20.90 27.48
N LYS A 127 -14.09 21.75 27.95
CA LYS A 127 -15.51 21.37 28.13
C LYS A 127 -16.16 20.91 26.84
N VAL A 128 -15.80 21.54 25.72
CA VAL A 128 -16.34 21.21 24.40
C VAL A 128 -15.65 20.00 23.80
N ALA A 129 -14.32 19.93 23.87
CA ALA A 129 -13.51 18.84 23.31
C ALA A 129 -13.91 17.47 23.88
N LYS A 130 -14.15 17.38 25.21
CA LYS A 130 -14.58 16.14 25.87
C LYS A 130 -15.92 15.57 25.38
N LYS A 131 -16.71 16.36 24.65
CA LYS A 131 -18.02 15.95 24.09
C LYS A 131 -17.94 15.53 22.63
N SER A 132 -16.74 15.53 22.03
CA SER A 132 -16.53 15.22 20.63
C SER A 132 -15.57 14.04 20.46
N ALA A 133 -15.82 13.21 19.46
CA ALA A 133 -14.87 12.18 19.03
C ALA A 133 -13.77 12.73 18.10
N LYS A 134 -13.91 13.97 17.62
CA LYS A 134 -12.93 14.61 16.74
C LYS A 134 -11.82 15.26 17.57
N PRO A 135 -10.55 15.10 17.19
CA PRO A 135 -9.44 15.66 17.94
C PRO A 135 -9.45 17.19 17.91
N VAL A 136 -9.04 17.78 19.04
CA VAL A 136 -8.77 19.20 19.19
C VAL A 136 -7.28 19.36 19.46
N LEU A 137 -6.62 20.20 18.66
CA LEU A 137 -5.23 20.61 18.87
C LEU A 137 -5.20 22.10 19.16
N THR A 138 -4.21 22.54 19.94
CA THR A 138 -4.17 23.93 20.38
C THR A 138 -2.80 24.57 20.14
N ALA A 139 -2.79 25.85 19.78
CA ALA A 139 -1.59 26.66 19.65
C ALA A 139 -1.71 27.89 20.56
N TRP A 140 -1.22 27.78 21.79
CA TRP A 140 -1.22 28.85 22.79
C TRP A 140 0.11 29.59 22.68
N MET A 141 0.10 30.73 21.98
CA MET A 141 1.28 31.56 21.71
C MET A 141 1.37 32.65 22.78
N GLY A 142 2.54 32.99 23.33
CA GLY A 142 2.65 34.07 24.35
C GLY A 142 3.44 33.72 25.62
N GLU A 143 4.00 32.51 25.70
CA GLU A 143 4.81 32.02 26.82
C GLU A 143 4.17 32.19 28.21
N GLU A 144 4.65 33.11 29.05
CA GLU A 144 4.20 33.28 30.45
C GLU A 144 2.70 33.61 30.53
N ASP A 145 2.19 34.45 29.62
CA ASP A 145 0.78 34.90 29.62
C ASP A 145 -0.22 33.76 29.34
N VAL A 146 0.25 32.63 28.83
CA VAL A 146 -0.58 31.50 28.40
C VAL A 146 -0.30 30.21 29.17
N GLU A 147 0.62 30.24 30.14
CA GLU A 147 1.08 29.07 30.89
C GLU A 147 -0.03 28.38 31.69
N GLY A 148 -0.91 29.17 32.32
CA GLY A 148 -2.10 28.65 33.01
C GLY A 148 -3.03 27.87 32.07
N GLY A 149 -3.27 28.40 30.87
CA GLY A 149 -4.07 27.73 29.84
C GLY A 149 -3.41 26.44 29.33
N ARG A 150 -2.09 26.45 29.11
CA ARG A 150 -1.33 25.24 28.70
C ARG A 150 -1.44 24.13 29.76
N THR A 151 -1.30 24.49 31.04
CA THR A 151 -1.43 23.54 32.16
C THR A 151 -2.83 22.90 32.20
N VAL A 152 -3.89 23.70 31.98
CA VAL A 152 -5.27 23.19 31.91
C VAL A 152 -5.45 22.23 30.74
N LEU A 153 -4.89 22.54 29.57
CA LEU A 153 -4.99 21.70 28.38
C LEU A 153 -4.26 20.36 28.58
N GLU A 154 -3.03 20.41 29.07
CA GLU A 154 -2.22 19.21 29.32
C GLU A 154 -2.85 18.29 30.37
N ALA A 155 -3.37 18.84 31.47
CA ALA A 155 -4.07 18.07 32.51
C ALA A 155 -5.36 17.39 32.00
N ASN A 156 -5.85 17.77 30.82
CA ASN A 156 -7.06 17.22 30.20
C ASN A 156 -6.77 16.46 28.88
N ASN A 157 -5.51 16.08 28.64
CA ASN A 157 -5.07 15.36 27.43
C ASN A 157 -5.38 16.09 26.12
N ILE A 158 -5.29 17.42 26.11
CA ILE A 158 -5.38 18.23 24.89
C ILE A 158 -3.98 18.74 24.53
N PRO A 159 -3.42 18.36 23.37
CA PRO A 159 -2.07 18.77 23.01
C PRO A 159 -2.02 20.26 22.73
N HIS A 160 -0.98 20.92 23.26
CA HIS A 160 -0.72 22.34 23.06
C HIS A 160 0.66 22.59 22.46
N TYR A 161 0.72 23.54 21.54
CA TYR A 161 1.94 23.90 20.83
C TYR A 161 2.21 25.39 20.95
N ARG A 162 3.49 25.78 20.80
CA ARG A 162 3.89 27.20 20.82
C ARG A 162 3.56 27.93 19.52
N PHE A 163 3.45 27.19 18.42
CA PHE A 163 3.25 27.74 17.07
C PHE A 163 2.24 26.88 16.31
N PRO A 164 1.35 27.49 15.51
CA PRO A 164 0.29 26.77 14.82
C PRO A 164 0.81 25.77 13.78
N GLU A 165 1.91 26.05 13.10
CA GLU A 165 2.53 25.16 12.11
C GLU A 165 2.91 23.81 12.73
N ARG A 166 3.32 23.81 14.01
CA ARG A 166 3.63 22.58 14.76
C ARG A 166 2.38 21.74 15.02
N ALA A 167 1.26 22.39 15.35
CA ALA A 167 0.00 21.69 15.54
C ALA A 167 -0.49 21.05 14.23
N VAL A 168 -0.38 21.81 13.13
CA VAL A 168 -0.74 21.32 11.79
C VAL A 168 0.15 20.15 11.36
N ASP A 169 1.47 20.27 11.53
CA ASP A 169 2.44 19.21 11.21
C ASP A 169 2.11 17.91 11.95
N VAL A 170 1.83 17.98 13.25
CA VAL A 170 1.46 16.82 14.05
C VAL A 170 0.14 16.23 13.59
N PHE A 171 -0.89 17.06 13.38
CA PHE A 171 -2.18 16.60 12.88
C PHE A 171 -2.04 15.79 11.58
N LEU A 172 -1.29 16.30 10.61
CA LEU A 172 -1.08 15.63 9.31
C LEU A 172 -0.23 14.36 9.45
N LYS A 173 0.78 14.35 10.32
CA LYS A 173 1.61 13.17 10.58
C LYS A 173 0.82 12.05 11.27
N ILE A 174 -0.01 12.39 12.26
CA ILE A 174 -0.85 11.43 12.97
C ILE A 174 -1.97 10.91 12.04
N TYR A 175 -2.58 11.78 11.23
CA TYR A 175 -3.48 11.35 10.16
C TYR A 175 -2.80 10.36 9.20
N SER A 176 -1.60 10.71 8.73
CA SER A 176 -0.84 9.84 7.83
C SER A 176 -0.50 8.49 8.47
N TYR A 177 -0.21 8.47 9.78
CA TYR A 177 0.03 7.24 10.54
C TYR A 177 -1.19 6.32 10.56
N TYR A 178 -2.36 6.82 10.98
CA TYR A 178 -3.57 5.99 11.01
C TYR A 178 -4.00 5.59 9.61
N ARG A 179 -3.94 6.49 8.64
CA ARG A 179 -4.19 6.16 7.23
C ARG A 179 -3.23 5.09 6.70
N ASN A 180 -1.97 5.06 7.15
CA ASN A 180 -0.99 4.06 6.75
C ASN A 180 -1.20 2.71 7.46
N ILE A 181 -1.79 2.72 8.65
CA ILE A 181 -2.25 1.50 9.34
C ILE A 181 -3.48 0.95 8.63
N GLU A 182 -4.46 1.81 8.32
CA GLU A 182 -5.63 1.45 7.53
C GLU A 182 -5.25 0.83 6.19
N LEU A 183 -4.22 1.39 5.53
CA LEU A 183 -3.67 0.84 4.30
C LEU A 183 -3.08 -0.56 4.43
N LEU A 184 -2.51 -0.90 5.60
CA LEU A 184 -2.02 -2.25 5.78
C LEU A 184 -3.19 -3.24 5.68
N TYR A 185 -4.42 -2.81 6.04
CA TYR A 185 -5.65 -3.59 5.96
C TYR A 185 -6.23 -3.67 4.54
N GLU A 186 -5.67 -2.95 3.56
CA GLU A 186 -6.17 -3.03 2.19
C GLU A 186 -5.60 -4.27 1.48
N PHE A 187 -6.47 -5.24 1.26
CA PHE A 187 -6.16 -6.51 0.61
C PHE A 187 -5.51 -6.37 -0.76
N THR A 188 -4.62 -7.31 -1.06
CA THR A 188 -4.39 -7.75 -2.44
C THR A 188 -5.36 -8.88 -2.74
N PRO A 189 -6.50 -8.65 -3.44
CA PRO A 189 -7.26 -9.75 -3.99
C PRO A 189 -6.31 -10.76 -4.62
N ASP A 190 -6.60 -12.04 -4.38
CA ASP A 190 -6.10 -13.11 -5.24
C ASP A 190 -6.24 -12.61 -6.69
N ILE A 191 -5.22 -12.88 -7.51
CA ILE A 191 -5.20 -12.59 -8.95
C ILE A 191 -6.64 -12.52 -9.47
N PRO A 192 -7.15 -11.32 -9.86
CA PRO A 192 -8.53 -11.20 -10.30
C PRO A 192 -8.81 -12.33 -11.27
N GLU A 193 -9.94 -13.04 -11.14
CA GLU A 193 -10.18 -14.30 -11.87
C GLU A 193 -9.93 -14.18 -13.39
N GLU A 194 -10.01 -12.96 -13.92
CA GLU A 194 -9.75 -12.58 -15.31
C GLU A 194 -8.25 -12.49 -15.69
N PHE A 195 -7.33 -12.24 -14.74
CA PHE A 195 -5.90 -12.13 -14.98
C PHE A 195 -5.22 -13.50 -15.01
N THR A 196 -4.94 -14.03 -16.19
CA THR A 196 -4.36 -15.37 -16.38
C THR A 196 -2.99 -15.29 -17.08
N PRO A 197 -1.90 -14.96 -16.35
CA PRO A 197 -0.59 -14.77 -16.97
C PRO A 197 -0.04 -16.06 -17.58
N LEU A 198 0.56 -15.96 -18.76
CA LEU A 198 1.21 -17.05 -19.48
C LEU A 198 2.63 -17.31 -18.93
N ARG A 199 2.73 -17.63 -17.64
CA ARG A 199 3.99 -17.79 -16.89
C ARG A 199 5.02 -18.69 -17.57
N LYS A 200 4.58 -19.83 -18.10
CA LYS A 200 5.47 -20.78 -18.80
C LYS A 200 6.09 -20.18 -20.07
N ALA A 201 5.32 -19.42 -20.84
CA ALA A 201 5.82 -18.77 -22.05
C ALA A 201 6.81 -17.65 -21.72
N ALA A 202 6.50 -16.84 -20.70
CA ALA A 202 7.39 -15.80 -20.18
C ALA A 202 8.71 -16.40 -19.64
N ALA A 203 8.63 -17.46 -18.84
CA ALA A 203 9.81 -18.17 -18.33
C ALA A 203 10.69 -18.71 -19.47
N GLN A 204 10.08 -19.29 -20.51
CA GLN A 204 10.80 -19.81 -21.67
C GLN A 204 11.51 -18.70 -22.45
N LEU A 205 10.89 -17.53 -22.61
CA LEU A 205 11.47 -16.36 -23.28
C LEU A 205 12.73 -15.88 -22.53
N ILE A 206 12.63 -15.70 -21.21
CA ILE A 206 13.76 -15.30 -20.35
C ILE A 206 14.87 -16.36 -20.39
N HIS A 207 14.51 -17.64 -20.25
CA HIS A 207 15.45 -18.75 -20.29
C HIS A 207 16.22 -18.82 -21.61
N ASN A 208 15.54 -18.59 -22.75
CA ASN A 208 16.17 -18.58 -24.07
C ASN A 208 17.19 -17.44 -24.23
N ALA A 209 16.95 -16.27 -23.64
CA ALA A 209 17.89 -15.16 -23.64
C ALA A 209 19.13 -15.49 -22.78
N LEU A 210 18.91 -15.97 -21.54
CA LEU A 210 19.99 -16.36 -20.62
C LEU A 210 20.87 -17.49 -21.17
N LYS A 211 20.27 -18.50 -21.81
CA LYS A 211 21.02 -19.60 -22.45
C LYS A 211 21.96 -19.12 -23.56
N LYS A 212 21.64 -17.99 -24.20
CA LYS A 212 22.49 -17.33 -25.20
C LYS A 212 23.47 -16.33 -24.58
N SER A 213 23.63 -16.32 -23.25
CA SER A 213 24.43 -15.34 -22.49
C SER A 213 24.06 -13.89 -22.81
N ARG A 214 22.77 -13.65 -23.07
CA ARG A 214 22.23 -12.34 -23.41
C ARG A 214 21.38 -11.81 -22.26
N PHE A 215 21.89 -10.74 -21.64
CA PHE A 215 21.30 -10.14 -20.44
C PHE A 215 20.41 -8.92 -20.74
N GLN A 216 20.05 -8.70 -22.00
CA GLN A 216 19.14 -7.66 -22.42
C GLN A 216 18.18 -8.22 -23.46
N LEU A 217 16.88 -8.09 -23.22
CA LEU A 217 15.86 -8.43 -24.20
C LEU A 217 15.81 -7.35 -25.29
N ASN A 218 15.50 -7.74 -26.53
CA ASN A 218 15.19 -6.74 -27.56
C ASN A 218 13.78 -6.15 -27.31
N GLU A 219 13.39 -5.11 -28.06
CA GLU A 219 12.10 -4.43 -27.84
C GLU A 219 10.91 -5.37 -28.05
N ASP A 220 10.96 -6.23 -29.07
CA ASP A 220 9.91 -7.21 -29.39
C ASP A 220 9.74 -8.26 -28.27
N GLU A 221 10.85 -8.84 -27.80
CA GLU A 221 10.86 -9.77 -26.66
C GLU A 221 10.40 -9.10 -25.36
N SER A 222 10.78 -7.84 -25.14
CA SER A 222 10.36 -7.06 -23.98
C SER A 222 8.85 -6.84 -23.99
N LYS A 223 8.27 -6.42 -25.13
CA LYS A 223 6.82 -6.28 -25.31
C LYS A 223 6.09 -7.61 -25.25
N GLN A 224 6.68 -8.69 -25.79
CA GLN A 224 6.11 -10.02 -25.70
C GLN A 224 6.03 -10.52 -24.26
N LEU A 225 7.06 -10.24 -23.45
CA LEU A 225 7.06 -10.55 -22.02
C LEU A 225 5.93 -9.82 -21.29
N LEU A 226 5.75 -8.52 -21.55
CA LEU A 226 4.66 -7.74 -20.99
C LEU A 226 3.29 -8.28 -21.43
N LYS A 227 3.14 -8.66 -22.71
CA LYS A 227 1.92 -9.25 -23.26
C LYS A 227 1.56 -10.58 -22.59
N PHE A 228 2.53 -11.40 -22.19
CA PHE A 228 2.26 -12.62 -21.42
C PHE A 228 1.65 -12.36 -20.04
N TYR A 229 1.79 -11.13 -19.53
CA TYR A 229 1.18 -10.63 -18.30
C TYR A 229 0.02 -9.69 -18.60
N ASP A 230 -0.56 -9.77 -19.80
CA ASP A 230 -1.75 -9.03 -20.20
C ASP A 230 -1.61 -7.50 -20.05
N LEU A 231 -0.39 -6.99 -20.22
CA LEU A 231 -0.13 -5.57 -20.35
C LEU A 231 -0.39 -5.13 -21.80
N PRO A 232 -1.09 -4.00 -22.01
CA PRO A 232 -1.52 -3.56 -23.34
C PRO A 232 -0.33 -3.01 -24.14
N VAL A 233 0.27 -3.82 -25.00
CA VAL A 233 1.34 -3.40 -25.91
C VAL A 233 0.78 -3.02 -27.27
N ASN A 234 1.33 -1.98 -27.90
CA ASN A 234 0.94 -1.63 -29.27
C ASN A 234 1.29 -2.78 -30.25
N PRO A 235 0.41 -3.11 -31.21
CA PRO A 235 0.71 -4.15 -32.20
C PRO A 235 1.97 -3.82 -33.00
N GLY A 236 2.88 -4.77 -33.08
CA GLY A 236 4.16 -4.61 -33.77
C GLY A 236 4.78 -5.94 -34.17
N LYS A 237 5.67 -5.89 -35.17
CA LYS A 237 6.44 -7.05 -35.64
C LYS A 237 7.79 -6.60 -36.19
N VAL A 238 8.85 -7.35 -35.87
CA VAL A 238 10.15 -7.19 -36.51
C VAL A 238 10.11 -7.86 -37.88
N VAL A 239 10.38 -7.07 -38.92
CA VAL A 239 10.45 -7.48 -40.32
C VAL A 239 11.87 -7.34 -40.84
N LYS A 240 12.25 -8.22 -41.78
CA LYS A 240 13.62 -8.27 -42.33
C LYS A 240 13.69 -7.74 -43.76
N THR A 241 12.57 -7.73 -44.47
CA THR A 241 12.49 -7.26 -45.85
C THR A 241 11.50 -6.12 -45.99
N VAL A 242 11.64 -5.36 -47.08
CA VAL A 242 10.74 -4.26 -47.41
C VAL A 242 9.34 -4.80 -47.72
N GLU A 243 9.26 -5.95 -48.38
CA GLU A 243 8.01 -6.61 -48.74
C GLU A 243 7.23 -7.01 -47.49
N GLU A 244 7.89 -7.63 -46.50
CA GLU A 244 7.29 -7.96 -45.21
C GLU A 244 6.82 -6.71 -44.46
N ALA A 245 7.58 -5.61 -44.54
CA ALA A 245 7.22 -4.35 -43.91
C ALA A 245 5.94 -3.74 -44.50
N VAL A 246 5.82 -3.76 -45.84
CA VAL A 246 4.64 -3.22 -46.55
C VAL A 246 3.41 -4.09 -46.31
N GLU A 247 3.56 -5.41 -46.36
CA GLU A 247 2.49 -6.37 -46.07
C GLU A 247 1.96 -6.16 -44.65
N PHE A 248 2.83 -6.18 -43.64
CA PHE A 248 2.44 -6.03 -42.25
C PHE A 248 1.88 -4.63 -41.94
N ALA A 249 2.45 -3.56 -42.51
CA ALA A 249 1.91 -2.20 -42.35
C ALA A 249 0.49 -2.08 -42.94
N GLY A 250 0.22 -2.77 -44.06
CA GLY A 250 -1.12 -2.88 -44.65
C GLY A 250 -2.11 -3.63 -43.75
N GLU A 251 -1.67 -4.71 -43.09
CA GLU A 251 -2.50 -5.50 -42.17
C GLU A 251 -2.87 -4.74 -40.89
N ILE A 252 -1.90 -4.09 -40.23
CA ILE A 252 -2.15 -3.35 -38.98
C ILE A 252 -2.79 -1.97 -39.21
N GLY A 253 -2.75 -1.50 -40.46
CA GLY A 253 -3.28 -0.23 -40.92
C GLY A 253 -2.42 0.98 -40.56
N TYR A 254 -2.47 1.99 -41.42
CA TYR A 254 -1.75 3.26 -41.28
C TYR A 254 -2.41 4.24 -40.28
N PRO A 255 -1.69 5.25 -39.78
CA PRO A 255 -0.24 5.40 -39.87
C PRO A 255 0.51 4.39 -38.98
N VAL A 256 1.74 4.07 -39.39
CA VAL A 256 2.65 3.17 -38.67
C VAL A 256 3.91 3.91 -38.21
N VAL A 257 4.63 3.29 -37.28
CA VAL A 257 5.96 3.70 -36.81
C VAL A 257 6.96 2.63 -37.21
N MET A 258 8.14 3.04 -37.64
CA MET A 258 9.22 2.14 -38.04
C MET A 258 10.46 2.44 -37.19
N LYS A 259 10.96 1.44 -36.46
CA LYS A 259 12.12 1.55 -35.56
C LYS A 259 13.19 0.51 -35.92
N ILE A 260 14.46 0.88 -35.87
CA ILE A 260 15.56 -0.06 -36.05
C ILE A 260 15.55 -1.10 -34.92
N ALA A 261 15.61 -2.39 -35.26
CA ALA A 261 15.73 -3.48 -34.31
C ALA A 261 17.19 -3.96 -34.25
N SER A 262 17.95 -3.44 -33.27
CA SER A 262 19.35 -3.80 -33.04
C SER A 262 19.72 -3.58 -31.57
N LEU A 263 20.32 -4.59 -30.93
CA LEU A 263 20.83 -4.47 -29.56
C LEU A 263 22.10 -3.61 -29.45
N ASP A 264 22.82 -3.44 -30.56
CA ASP A 264 24.03 -2.61 -30.62
C ASP A 264 23.69 -1.10 -30.74
N ILE A 265 22.42 -0.77 -30.92
CA ILE A 265 21.90 0.59 -31.09
C ILE A 265 20.89 0.88 -29.97
N LEU A 266 21.40 1.37 -28.84
CA LEU A 266 20.59 1.71 -27.66
C LEU A 266 19.73 2.97 -27.88
N HIS A 267 20.33 4.04 -28.42
CA HIS A 267 19.64 5.30 -28.72
C HIS A 267 19.24 5.35 -30.20
N LYS A 268 18.05 4.80 -30.50
CA LYS A 268 17.53 4.66 -31.87
C LYS A 268 17.36 6.01 -32.57
N THR A 269 16.90 7.02 -31.85
CA THR A 269 16.68 8.37 -32.38
C THR A 269 17.99 9.02 -32.85
N ASP A 270 19.09 8.83 -32.11
CA ASP A 270 20.39 9.44 -32.39
C ASP A 270 21.02 8.97 -33.70
N VAL A 271 20.66 7.76 -34.14
CA VAL A 271 21.12 7.19 -35.41
C VAL A 271 20.10 7.34 -36.54
N GLY A 272 19.05 8.14 -36.35
CA GLY A 272 17.95 8.27 -37.31
C GLY A 272 17.15 6.97 -37.49
N GLY A 273 17.21 6.07 -36.50
CA GLY A 273 16.61 4.75 -36.53
C GLY A 273 15.13 4.72 -36.16
N VAL A 274 14.45 5.87 -36.06
CA VAL A 274 13.01 5.96 -35.79
C VAL A 274 12.37 6.87 -36.82
N VAL A 275 11.35 6.38 -37.51
CA VAL A 275 10.49 7.16 -38.40
C VAL A 275 9.05 7.03 -37.92
N LEU A 276 8.44 8.17 -37.60
CA LEU A 276 7.06 8.26 -37.13
C LEU A 276 6.13 8.68 -38.27
N ASN A 277 4.83 8.38 -38.11
CA ASN A 277 3.77 8.86 -39.01
C ASN A 277 3.98 8.45 -40.48
N VAL A 278 4.33 7.18 -40.71
CA VAL A 278 4.37 6.59 -42.05
C VAL A 278 2.95 6.25 -42.46
N THR A 279 2.44 6.88 -43.51
CA THR A 279 1.01 6.91 -43.86
C THR A 279 0.60 6.01 -45.01
N ASP A 280 1.55 5.52 -45.80
CA ASP A 280 1.29 4.64 -46.94
C ASP A 280 2.46 3.67 -47.23
N SER A 281 2.24 2.78 -48.20
CA SER A 281 3.19 1.72 -48.57
C SER A 281 4.45 2.23 -49.25
N ASP A 282 4.41 3.38 -49.93
CA ASP A 282 5.60 3.95 -50.57
C ASP A 282 6.47 4.65 -49.53
N GLU A 283 5.87 5.34 -48.56
CA GLU A 283 6.58 5.87 -47.39
C GLU A 283 7.22 4.76 -46.55
N VAL A 284 6.60 3.58 -46.44
CA VAL A 284 7.20 2.40 -45.77
C VAL A 284 8.52 2.01 -46.45
N LYS A 285 8.53 1.89 -47.79
CA LYS A 285 9.74 1.51 -48.55
C LYS A 285 10.86 2.54 -48.35
N ILE A 286 10.53 3.81 -48.49
CA ILE A 286 11.49 4.92 -48.33
C ILE A 286 12.06 4.93 -46.91
N SER A 287 11.20 4.76 -45.91
CA SER A 287 11.57 4.77 -44.50
C SER A 287 12.44 3.56 -44.13
N PHE A 288 12.13 2.38 -44.66
CA PHE A 288 12.90 1.16 -44.46
C PHE A 288 14.35 1.32 -44.91
N GLU A 289 14.55 1.80 -46.16
CA GLU A 289 15.88 2.03 -46.70
C GLU A 289 16.63 3.14 -45.96
N LYS A 290 15.93 4.21 -45.59
CA LYS A 290 16.50 5.33 -44.84
C LYS A 290 17.04 4.89 -43.49
N ILE A 291 16.24 4.15 -42.71
CA ILE A 291 16.62 3.65 -41.39
C ILE A 291 17.88 2.77 -41.48
N LEU A 292 17.92 1.83 -42.43
CA LEU A 292 19.09 0.95 -42.59
C LEU A 292 20.35 1.72 -43.03
N ARG A 293 20.19 2.71 -43.90
CA ARG A 293 21.29 3.55 -44.38
C ARG A 293 21.88 4.39 -43.24
N GLU A 294 21.04 5.07 -42.47
CA GLU A 294 21.49 5.91 -41.35
C GLU A 294 22.08 5.07 -40.21
N ALA A 295 21.49 3.91 -39.89
CA ALA A 295 22.03 2.99 -38.90
C ALA A 295 23.43 2.50 -39.28
N LYS A 296 23.64 2.04 -40.53
CA LYS A 296 24.97 1.59 -41.01
C LYS A 296 25.99 2.72 -41.09
N LYS A 297 25.55 3.95 -41.39
CA LYS A 297 26.43 5.12 -41.43
C LYS A 297 26.97 5.48 -40.04
N HIS A 298 26.11 5.48 -39.03
CA HIS A 298 26.50 5.85 -37.67
C HIS A 298 27.15 4.69 -36.90
N LYS A 299 26.73 3.44 -37.15
CA LYS A 299 27.23 2.22 -36.51
C LYS A 299 27.45 1.10 -37.54
N PRO A 300 28.57 1.10 -38.28
CA PRO A 300 28.83 0.14 -39.37
C PRO A 300 28.90 -1.32 -38.93
N ASN A 301 29.34 -1.55 -37.69
CA ASN A 301 29.54 -2.89 -37.13
C ASN A 301 28.32 -3.37 -36.31
N ALA A 302 27.23 -2.60 -36.25
CA ALA A 302 26.03 -3.00 -35.52
C ALA A 302 25.33 -4.16 -36.24
N ARG A 303 24.98 -5.20 -35.49
CA ARG A 303 24.11 -6.27 -35.93
C ARG A 303 22.67 -5.76 -35.95
N ILE A 304 22.09 -5.72 -37.15
CA ILE A 304 20.69 -5.32 -37.35
C ILE A 304 19.87 -6.60 -37.50
N ASP A 305 18.93 -6.83 -36.59
CA ASP A 305 18.03 -7.99 -36.64
C ASP A 305 16.82 -7.74 -37.54
N GLY A 306 16.49 -6.46 -37.81
CA GLY A 306 15.43 -6.03 -38.72
C GLY A 306 14.95 -4.60 -38.46
N ILE A 307 13.72 -4.31 -38.88
CA ILE A 307 12.99 -3.09 -38.52
C ILE A 307 11.70 -3.51 -37.82
N LEU A 308 11.43 -2.93 -36.65
CA LEU A 308 10.18 -3.08 -35.93
C LEU A 308 9.16 -2.11 -36.53
N VAL A 309 8.10 -2.66 -37.14
CA VAL A 309 6.96 -1.91 -37.66
C VAL A 309 5.84 -2.02 -36.64
N GLU A 310 5.25 -0.89 -36.24
CA GLU A 310 4.23 -0.86 -35.19
C GLU A 310 3.08 0.07 -35.53
N LYS A 311 1.91 -0.18 -34.94
CA LYS A 311 0.79 0.75 -35.03
C LYS A 311 1.17 2.07 -34.36
N MET A 312 0.96 3.18 -35.07
CA MET A 312 1.16 4.49 -34.47
C MET A 312 0.03 4.81 -33.49
N VAL A 313 0.40 5.06 -32.24
CA VAL A 313 -0.50 5.54 -31.19
C VAL A 313 -0.17 7.00 -30.94
N ARG A 314 -1.20 7.86 -30.82
CA ARG A 314 -1.01 9.26 -30.44
C ARG A 314 -1.24 9.40 -28.94
N PRO A 315 -0.18 9.52 -28.12
CA PRO A 315 -0.34 9.62 -26.67
C PRO A 315 -1.04 10.93 -26.29
N LYS A 316 -1.98 10.86 -25.35
CA LYS A 316 -2.56 12.07 -24.72
C LYS A 316 -1.79 12.46 -23.46
N MET A 317 -1.40 11.48 -22.66
CA MET A 317 -0.46 11.64 -21.55
C MET A 317 0.55 10.51 -21.56
N GLU A 318 1.82 10.86 -21.37
CA GLU A 318 2.91 9.90 -21.24
C GLU A 318 3.28 9.77 -19.76
N LEU A 319 3.37 8.52 -19.32
CA LEU A 319 3.81 8.10 -18.00
C LEU A 319 5.08 7.27 -18.09
N PHE A 320 5.73 7.12 -16.96
CA PHE A 320 6.83 6.20 -16.75
C PHE A 320 6.38 5.12 -15.77
N LEU A 321 6.58 3.85 -16.11
CA LEU A 321 6.42 2.71 -15.22
C LEU A 321 7.66 1.82 -15.34
N GLY A 322 8.40 1.65 -14.27
CA GLY A 322 9.62 0.86 -14.28
C GLY A 322 9.82 0.12 -12.99
N ALA A 323 10.80 -0.78 -12.98
CA ALA A 323 11.29 -1.38 -11.76
C ALA A 323 12.79 -1.61 -11.84
N LYS A 324 13.43 -1.52 -10.68
CA LYS A 324 14.84 -1.82 -10.52
C LYS A 324 15.03 -2.71 -9.30
N LYS A 325 15.81 -3.76 -9.45
CA LYS A 325 16.18 -4.65 -8.37
C LYS A 325 17.26 -4.01 -7.51
N ASP A 326 16.94 -3.84 -6.24
CA ASP A 326 17.83 -3.44 -5.17
C ASP A 326 18.37 -4.69 -4.44
N ASP A 327 19.59 -4.62 -3.92
CA ASP A 327 20.25 -5.74 -3.28
C ASP A 327 19.63 -6.12 -1.93
N LEU A 328 18.98 -5.16 -1.25
CA LEU A 328 18.34 -5.36 0.06
C LEU A 328 16.81 -5.53 -0.07
N PHE A 329 16.18 -4.68 -0.87
CA PHE A 329 14.72 -4.62 -0.96
C PHE A 329 14.12 -5.46 -2.08
N GLY A 330 14.95 -6.05 -2.95
CA GLY A 330 14.47 -6.74 -4.13
C GLY A 330 13.92 -5.75 -5.18
N PRO A 331 12.93 -6.13 -6.00
CA PRO A 331 12.38 -5.23 -7.01
C PRO A 331 11.65 -4.04 -6.38
N ALA A 332 12.08 -2.82 -6.73
CA ALA A 332 11.36 -1.59 -6.42
C ALA A 332 10.66 -1.07 -7.68
N ILE A 333 9.35 -0.84 -7.61
CA ILE A 333 8.52 -0.30 -8.68
C ILE A 333 8.56 1.24 -8.60
N LEU A 334 8.79 1.89 -9.72
CA LEU A 334 8.79 3.33 -9.88
C LEU A 334 7.68 3.73 -10.86
N PHE A 335 6.91 4.74 -10.49
CA PHE A 335 5.84 5.30 -11.32
C PHE A 335 5.93 6.83 -11.31
N GLY A 336 5.67 7.47 -12.44
CA GLY A 336 5.73 8.92 -12.53
C GLY A 336 5.25 9.50 -13.85
N SER A 337 5.38 10.82 -13.99
CA SER A 337 5.21 11.48 -15.28
C SER A 337 6.21 10.92 -16.30
N GLY A 338 5.85 10.80 -17.58
CA GLY A 338 6.76 10.40 -18.65
C GLY A 338 7.40 11.59 -19.37
N GLY A 339 8.22 11.29 -20.37
CA GLY A 339 8.87 12.29 -21.24
C GLY A 339 10.16 12.90 -20.67
N VAL A 340 10.68 13.93 -21.34
CA VAL A 340 12.00 14.54 -21.03
C VAL A 340 12.05 15.24 -19.65
N GLY A 341 10.89 15.43 -19.01
CA GLY A 341 10.76 16.13 -17.72
C GLY A 341 11.06 15.29 -16.48
N VAL A 342 11.22 13.96 -16.60
CA VAL A 342 11.38 13.04 -15.46
C VAL A 342 12.59 13.38 -14.60
N GLU A 343 13.74 13.60 -15.23
CA GLU A 343 15.00 13.91 -14.55
C GLU A 343 14.98 15.30 -13.89
N VAL A 344 14.14 16.21 -14.40
CA VAL A 344 14.09 17.63 -14.00
C VAL A 344 13.09 17.87 -12.87
N PHE A 345 11.88 17.30 -12.98
CA PHE A 345 10.78 17.58 -12.03
C PHE A 345 10.72 16.62 -10.84
N LYS A 346 11.46 15.50 -10.90
CA LYS A 346 11.48 14.44 -9.88
C LYS A 346 10.07 14.04 -9.45
N ASP A 347 9.15 13.94 -10.40
CA ASP A 347 7.77 13.56 -10.16
C ASP A 347 7.60 12.04 -10.29
N TYR A 348 8.02 11.32 -9.25
CA TYR A 348 7.90 9.88 -9.18
C TYR A 348 7.54 9.43 -7.77
N SER A 349 6.94 8.25 -7.69
CA SER A 349 6.65 7.51 -6.48
C SER A 349 7.26 6.11 -6.57
N ILE A 350 7.50 5.51 -5.41
CA ILE A 350 8.10 4.18 -5.28
C ILE A 350 7.16 3.28 -4.48
N ALA A 351 7.04 2.02 -4.91
CA ALA A 351 6.41 0.97 -4.14
C ALA A 351 7.18 -0.36 -4.28
N LEU A 352 6.88 -1.29 -3.39
CA LEU A 352 7.47 -2.62 -3.38
C LEU A 352 6.35 -3.63 -3.72
N PRO A 353 6.59 -4.61 -4.60
CA PRO A 353 5.64 -5.68 -4.83
C PRO A 353 5.54 -6.59 -3.58
N PRO A 354 4.40 -7.28 -3.38
CA PRO A 354 3.20 -7.26 -4.22
C PRO A 354 2.39 -5.96 -4.08
N LEU A 355 1.82 -5.48 -5.19
CA LEU A 355 0.84 -4.40 -5.22
C LEU A 355 -0.56 -4.95 -5.47
N ASN A 356 -1.55 -4.27 -4.89
CA ASN A 356 -2.98 -4.43 -5.18
C ASN A 356 -3.55 -3.20 -5.87
N MET A 357 -4.85 -3.20 -6.20
CA MET A 357 -5.51 -2.05 -6.83
C MET A 357 -5.38 -0.77 -5.99
N ALA A 358 -5.50 -0.88 -4.67
CA ALA A 358 -5.49 0.26 -3.77
C ALA A 358 -4.06 0.82 -3.53
N LEU A 359 -3.06 -0.07 -3.37
CA LEU A 359 -1.64 0.26 -3.35
C LEU A 359 -1.18 0.84 -4.70
N SER A 360 -1.71 0.34 -5.82
CA SER A 360 -1.45 0.90 -7.16
C SER A 360 -2.05 2.30 -7.28
N ASN A 361 -3.28 2.51 -6.81
CA ASN A 361 -3.88 3.85 -6.74
C ASN A 361 -3.01 4.78 -5.89
N ARG A 362 -2.55 4.34 -4.72
CA ARG A 362 -1.66 5.14 -3.84
C ARG A 362 -0.33 5.49 -4.51
N LEU A 363 0.25 4.56 -5.26
CA LEU A 363 1.45 4.81 -6.05
C LEU A 363 1.19 5.98 -7.02
N ILE A 364 0.05 5.97 -7.71
CA ILE A 364 -0.36 7.06 -8.61
C ILE A 364 -0.61 8.36 -7.84
N GLU A 365 -1.40 8.32 -6.75
CA GLU A 365 -1.82 9.49 -5.95
C GLU A 365 -0.66 10.33 -5.41
N LYS A 366 0.48 9.68 -5.12
CA LYS A 366 1.68 10.33 -4.59
C LYS A 366 2.42 11.20 -5.61
N THR A 367 2.07 11.09 -6.89
CA THR A 367 2.67 11.89 -7.96
C THR A 367 1.94 13.22 -8.15
N LYS A 368 2.64 14.25 -8.63
CA LYS A 368 2.06 15.54 -9.02
C LYS A 368 1.19 15.39 -10.28
N ILE A 369 1.57 14.51 -11.20
CA ILE A 369 0.80 14.23 -12.43
C ILE A 369 -0.59 13.66 -12.14
N PHE A 370 -0.81 13.07 -10.96
CA PHE A 370 -2.14 12.60 -10.55
C PHE A 370 -3.25 13.64 -10.70
N LYS A 371 -2.95 14.93 -10.44
CA LYS A 371 -3.92 16.01 -10.63
C LYS A 371 -4.34 16.16 -12.10
N MET A 372 -3.42 15.90 -13.03
CA MET A 372 -3.71 15.91 -14.47
C MET A 372 -4.45 14.64 -14.90
N LEU A 373 -4.13 13.48 -14.30
CA LEU A 373 -4.81 12.21 -14.57
C LEU A 373 -6.31 12.25 -14.24
N LYS A 374 -6.73 13.06 -13.26
CA LYS A 374 -8.15 13.31 -12.95
C LYS A 374 -8.88 14.20 -13.98
N GLY A 375 -8.19 14.65 -15.02
CA GLY A 375 -8.70 15.57 -16.01
C GLY A 375 -8.45 17.03 -15.64
N TYR A 376 -8.27 17.87 -16.67
CA TYR A 376 -8.10 19.30 -16.51
C TYR A 376 -8.60 20.05 -17.75
N ARG A 377 -9.26 21.19 -17.54
CA ARG A 377 -9.88 21.98 -18.61
C ARG A 377 -10.78 21.10 -19.50
N ASN A 378 -10.38 20.90 -20.76
CA ASN A 378 -11.13 20.12 -21.76
C ASN A 378 -10.56 18.70 -21.95
N ILE A 379 -9.59 18.29 -21.14
CA ILE A 379 -8.99 16.96 -21.21
C ILE A 379 -9.70 16.07 -20.19
N PRO A 380 -10.36 14.98 -20.63
CA PRO A 380 -11.06 14.07 -19.72
C PRO A 380 -10.07 13.36 -18.78
N SER A 381 -10.59 12.80 -17.69
CA SER A 381 -9.82 11.92 -16.83
C SER A 381 -9.36 10.68 -17.61
N VAL A 382 -8.19 10.16 -17.25
CA VAL A 382 -7.74 8.87 -17.76
C VAL A 382 -8.59 7.74 -17.16
N ASN A 383 -8.57 6.57 -17.79
CA ASN A 383 -9.12 5.38 -17.17
C ASN A 383 -8.19 4.93 -16.01
N LEU A 384 -8.48 5.45 -14.80
CA LEU A 384 -7.67 5.18 -13.61
C LEU A 384 -7.71 3.71 -13.19
N GLU A 385 -8.84 3.03 -13.38
CA GLU A 385 -9.00 1.62 -13.04
C GLU A 385 -8.13 0.73 -13.93
N ASP A 386 -8.13 0.96 -15.25
CA ASP A 386 -7.22 0.28 -16.18
C ASP A 386 -5.75 0.54 -15.83
N LEU A 387 -5.38 1.79 -15.51
CA LEU A 387 -4.02 2.13 -15.11
C LEU A 387 -3.59 1.40 -13.82
N GLN A 388 -4.45 1.38 -12.80
CA GLN A 388 -4.21 0.65 -11.55
C GLN A 388 -4.04 -0.84 -11.81
N PHE A 389 -4.88 -1.42 -12.67
CA PHE A 389 -4.83 -2.85 -12.98
C PHE A 389 -3.58 -3.21 -13.79
N ASN A 390 -3.09 -2.33 -14.67
CA ASN A 390 -1.83 -2.54 -15.36
C ASN A 390 -0.61 -2.47 -14.42
N ILE A 391 -0.60 -1.56 -13.44
CA ILE A 391 0.45 -1.52 -12.39
C ILE A 391 0.39 -2.79 -11.53
N TYR A 392 -0.81 -3.28 -11.22
CA TYR A 392 -1.03 -4.55 -10.54
C TYR A 392 -0.42 -5.74 -11.32
N LYS A 393 -0.74 -5.88 -12.62
CA LYS A 393 -0.17 -6.94 -13.48
C LYS A 393 1.35 -6.85 -13.56
N PHE A 394 1.89 -5.64 -13.65
CA PHE A 394 3.32 -5.37 -13.65
C PHE A 394 3.99 -5.80 -12.35
N SER A 395 3.36 -5.60 -11.19
CA SER A 395 3.84 -6.13 -9.91
C SER A 395 3.98 -7.65 -9.94
N TYR A 396 2.98 -8.38 -10.47
CA TYR A 396 3.02 -9.84 -10.56
C TYR A 396 4.09 -10.36 -11.51
N LEU A 397 4.39 -9.64 -12.59
CA LEU A 397 5.52 -9.97 -13.47
C LEU A 397 6.85 -9.97 -12.70
N LEU A 398 7.07 -8.98 -11.83
CA LEU A 398 8.27 -8.87 -11.02
C LEU A 398 8.35 -9.91 -9.91
N MET A 399 7.19 -10.31 -9.37
CA MET A 399 7.10 -11.40 -8.39
C MET A 399 7.51 -12.74 -9.02
N ASP A 400 7.08 -13.03 -10.24
CA ASP A 400 7.34 -14.32 -10.87
C ASP A 400 8.78 -14.46 -11.40
N PHE A 401 9.47 -13.36 -11.71
CA PHE A 401 10.78 -13.40 -12.38
C PHE A 401 11.92 -12.66 -11.64
N PRO A 402 12.59 -13.32 -10.68
CA PRO A 402 13.80 -12.79 -10.02
C PRO A 402 14.97 -12.50 -10.99
N GLN A 403 14.90 -13.04 -12.21
CA GLN A 403 15.86 -12.80 -13.30
C GLN A 403 15.80 -11.38 -13.85
N ILE A 404 14.70 -10.64 -13.62
CA ILE A 404 14.59 -9.25 -14.07
C ILE A 404 15.39 -8.36 -13.12
N LYS A 405 16.44 -7.72 -13.64
CA LYS A 405 17.23 -6.73 -12.90
C LYS A 405 16.64 -5.33 -13.01
N GLU A 406 16.17 -5.00 -14.21
CA GLU A 406 15.60 -3.70 -14.52
C GLU A 406 14.56 -3.87 -15.62
N ILE A 407 13.45 -3.16 -15.50
CA ILE A 407 12.45 -3.03 -16.55
C ILE A 407 12.01 -1.56 -16.62
N ASP A 408 11.94 -1.04 -17.83
CA ASP A 408 11.59 0.34 -18.11
C ASP A 408 10.51 0.38 -19.19
N ILE A 409 9.33 0.87 -18.84
CA ILE A 409 8.21 1.14 -19.75
C ILE A 409 8.11 2.65 -19.91
N ASN A 410 8.70 3.14 -21.00
CA ASN A 410 8.77 4.56 -21.29
C ASN A 410 8.85 4.82 -22.79
N PRO A 411 7.78 5.35 -23.43
CA PRO A 411 6.57 5.89 -22.80
C PRO A 411 5.50 4.82 -22.49
N PHE A 412 4.84 4.99 -21.35
CA PHE A 412 3.56 4.33 -21.04
C PHE A 412 2.42 5.33 -21.27
N SER A 413 1.71 5.19 -22.38
CA SER A 413 0.67 6.14 -22.80
C SER A 413 -0.66 5.83 -22.12
N VAL A 414 -1.37 6.86 -21.67
CA VAL A 414 -2.70 6.72 -21.07
C VAL A 414 -3.69 7.75 -21.59
N ASP A 415 -4.96 7.35 -21.66
CA ASP A 415 -6.08 8.26 -21.86
C ASP A 415 -7.39 7.72 -21.27
N HIS A 416 -8.53 8.29 -21.67
CA HIS A 416 -9.87 7.87 -21.22
C HIS A 416 -10.32 6.50 -21.74
N GLU A 417 -9.71 5.97 -22.81
CA GLU A 417 -10.03 4.63 -23.36
C GLU A 417 -9.18 3.55 -22.67
N GLY A 418 -7.95 3.88 -22.28
CA GLY A 418 -7.10 2.97 -21.51
C GLY A 418 -5.62 3.33 -21.60
N SER A 419 -4.78 2.35 -21.28
CA SER A 419 -3.33 2.45 -21.27
C SER A 419 -2.71 1.64 -22.42
N VAL A 420 -1.57 2.09 -22.93
CA VAL A 420 -0.78 1.37 -23.95
C VAL A 420 0.72 1.58 -23.70
N VAL A 421 1.46 0.48 -23.67
CA VAL A 421 2.92 0.43 -23.66
C VAL A 421 3.45 0.70 -25.07
N LEU A 422 4.23 1.77 -25.25
CA LEU A 422 4.79 2.18 -26.54
C LEU A 422 6.25 1.78 -26.74
N ASP A 423 7.01 1.69 -25.66
CA ASP A 423 8.37 1.15 -25.64
C ASP A 423 8.61 0.45 -24.30
N ALA A 424 9.42 -0.60 -24.33
CA ALA A 424 9.76 -1.39 -23.17
C ALA A 424 11.19 -1.92 -23.30
N LYS A 425 11.95 -1.82 -22.22
CA LYS A 425 13.29 -2.35 -22.11
C LYS A 425 13.40 -3.23 -20.88
N VAL A 426 13.91 -4.45 -21.06
CA VAL A 426 14.14 -5.40 -19.96
C VAL A 426 15.61 -5.80 -19.92
N VAL A 427 16.22 -5.64 -18.75
CA VAL A 427 17.58 -6.08 -18.44
C VAL A 427 17.50 -7.23 -17.44
N LEU A 428 18.18 -8.32 -17.76
CA LEU A 428 18.25 -9.52 -16.93
C LEU A 428 19.49 -9.47 -16.02
N ASP A 429 19.38 -10.12 -14.86
CA ASP A 429 20.43 -10.18 -13.86
C ASP A 429 21.47 -11.25 -14.22
N PRO A 430 22.72 -10.87 -14.59
CA PRO A 430 23.77 -11.83 -14.91
C PRO A 430 24.30 -12.56 -13.68
N ASN A 431 24.09 -12.01 -12.49
CA ASN A 431 24.67 -12.50 -11.23
C ASN A 431 23.65 -13.28 -10.40
N LEU A 432 22.45 -13.52 -10.92
CA LEU A 432 21.45 -14.28 -10.21
C LEU A 432 21.97 -15.70 -9.97
N LYS A 433 22.31 -15.99 -8.72
CA LYS A 433 22.52 -17.36 -8.26
C LYS A 433 21.14 -17.99 -8.18
N VAL A 434 20.83 -18.89 -9.11
CA VAL A 434 19.59 -19.67 -9.07
C VAL A 434 19.75 -20.73 -7.97
N GLU A 435 19.58 -20.29 -6.73
CA GLU A 435 19.44 -21.14 -5.55
C GLU A 435 18.12 -20.76 -4.89
N ALA A 436 16.99 -21.06 -5.54
CA ALA A 436 15.68 -20.77 -4.97
C ALA A 436 15.03 -22.07 -4.52
N ASP A 437 15.39 -22.53 -3.32
CA ASP A 437 14.68 -23.62 -2.63
C ASP A 437 13.28 -23.19 -2.17
N ARG A 438 12.96 -21.88 -2.22
CA ARG A 438 11.64 -21.33 -1.86
C ARG A 438 11.14 -20.28 -2.86
N PRO A 439 9.82 -20.21 -3.11
CA PRO A 439 9.24 -19.18 -3.98
C PRO A 439 9.40 -17.78 -3.38
N TYR A 440 9.56 -16.78 -4.25
CA TYR A 440 9.54 -15.34 -3.91
C TYR A 440 10.63 -14.82 -2.95
N GLN A 441 11.72 -15.55 -2.71
CA GLN A 441 12.83 -15.10 -1.84
C GLN A 441 13.50 -13.78 -2.25
N HIS A 442 13.32 -13.33 -3.49
CA HIS A 442 13.84 -12.05 -3.97
C HIS A 442 12.95 -10.87 -3.60
N LEU A 443 11.81 -11.09 -2.94
CA LEU A 443 10.91 -10.05 -2.47
C LEU A 443 11.17 -9.77 -0.99
N VAL A 444 11.07 -8.50 -0.61
CA VAL A 444 11.13 -8.09 0.81
C VAL A 444 9.77 -8.16 1.51
N ILE A 445 8.68 -8.24 0.73
CA ILE A 445 7.31 -8.45 1.22
C ILE A 445 6.81 -9.75 0.62
N SER A 446 6.49 -10.72 1.47
CA SER A 446 5.99 -12.01 1.00
C SER A 446 4.54 -11.92 0.54
N PRO A 447 4.23 -12.45 -0.66
CA PRO A 447 2.86 -12.47 -1.16
C PRO A 447 2.01 -13.47 -0.38
N TYR A 448 0.68 -13.30 -0.50
CA TYR A 448 -0.28 -14.25 0.05
C TYR A 448 0.02 -15.66 -0.48
N PRO A 449 0.28 -16.65 0.40
CA PRO A 449 0.74 -17.97 -0.02
C PRO A 449 -0.45 -18.87 -0.38
N SER A 450 -1.15 -18.53 -1.46
CA SER A 450 -2.36 -19.22 -1.93
C SER A 450 -2.20 -20.71 -2.23
N HIS A 451 -0.97 -21.19 -2.40
CA HIS A 451 -0.66 -22.62 -2.55
C HIS A 451 -0.90 -23.42 -1.27
N TYR A 452 -1.03 -22.78 -0.10
CA TYR A 452 -1.41 -23.40 1.16
C TYR A 452 -2.93 -23.40 1.40
N THR A 453 -3.74 -23.48 0.35
CA THR A 453 -5.19 -23.67 0.45
C THR A 453 -5.55 -25.12 0.12
N ARG A 454 -6.35 -25.78 0.97
CA ARG A 454 -6.86 -27.13 0.73
C ARG A 454 -8.21 -27.37 1.39
N LYS A 455 -9.03 -28.23 0.77
CA LYS A 455 -10.29 -28.71 1.36
C LYS A 455 -10.08 -30.05 2.05
N ILE A 456 -10.71 -30.22 3.20
CA ILE A 456 -10.77 -31.48 3.95
C ILE A 456 -12.22 -31.85 4.22
N VAL A 457 -12.45 -33.13 4.52
CA VAL A 457 -13.75 -33.63 4.98
C VAL A 457 -13.57 -34.16 6.39
N LEU A 458 -14.33 -33.63 7.34
CA LEU A 458 -14.32 -34.09 8.73
C LEU A 458 -15.00 -35.46 8.86
N GLU A 459 -14.82 -36.13 10.00
CA GLU A 459 -15.50 -37.40 10.30
C GLU A 459 -17.04 -37.28 10.25
N SER A 460 -17.57 -36.08 10.46
CA SER A 460 -18.99 -35.75 10.33
C SER A 460 -19.49 -35.68 8.88
N GLY A 461 -18.59 -35.77 7.89
CA GLY A 461 -18.89 -35.59 6.46
C GLY A 461 -18.93 -34.13 6.01
N LEU A 462 -18.66 -33.18 6.90
CA LEU A 462 -18.64 -31.77 6.57
C LEU A 462 -17.37 -31.38 5.81
N GLU A 463 -17.53 -30.61 4.73
CA GLU A 463 -16.43 -29.98 4.00
C GLU A 463 -15.93 -28.73 4.75
N VAL A 464 -14.62 -28.66 4.95
CA VAL A 464 -13.94 -27.53 5.59
C VAL A 464 -12.83 -27.06 4.66
N GLU A 465 -12.76 -25.77 4.40
CA GLU A 465 -11.64 -25.16 3.70
C GLU A 465 -10.58 -24.70 4.71
N MET A 466 -9.33 -25.11 4.50
CA MET A 466 -8.18 -24.62 5.26
C MET A 466 -7.32 -23.75 4.36
N ARG A 467 -7.03 -22.53 4.80
CA ARG A 467 -6.23 -21.55 4.05
C ARG A 467 -5.45 -20.62 4.99
N PRO A 468 -4.39 -19.95 4.51
CA PRO A 468 -3.72 -18.91 5.29
C PRO A 468 -4.69 -17.79 5.67
N ILE A 469 -4.50 -17.23 6.86
CA ILE A 469 -5.26 -16.07 7.31
C ILE A 469 -4.94 -14.86 6.42
N LYS A 470 -5.95 -14.04 6.19
CA LYS A 470 -5.86 -12.78 5.48
C LYS A 470 -6.21 -11.63 6.43
N PRO A 471 -5.70 -10.41 6.21
CA PRO A 471 -6.13 -9.22 6.93
C PRO A 471 -7.64 -9.08 7.12
N GLU A 472 -8.42 -9.38 6.07
CA GLU A 472 -9.87 -9.19 6.00
C GLU A 472 -10.62 -10.26 6.78
N ASP A 473 -9.94 -11.29 7.29
CA ASP A 473 -10.52 -12.30 8.16
C ASP A 473 -10.76 -11.76 9.58
N GLU A 474 -10.52 -10.47 9.85
CA GLU A 474 -10.78 -9.85 11.15
C GLU A 474 -12.21 -10.13 11.66
N PRO A 475 -13.29 -9.97 10.85
CA PRO A 475 -14.65 -10.34 11.28
C PRO A 475 -14.81 -11.84 11.54
N LEU A 476 -14.10 -12.70 10.81
CA LEU A 476 -14.14 -14.15 11.01
C LEU A 476 -13.42 -14.55 12.30
N GLU A 477 -12.27 -13.94 12.60
CA GLU A 477 -11.52 -14.12 13.84
C GLU A 477 -12.34 -13.60 15.02
N ALA A 478 -12.95 -12.41 14.91
CA ALA A 478 -13.86 -11.87 15.93
C ALA A 478 -15.03 -12.83 16.21
N GLY A 479 -15.67 -13.34 15.15
CA GLY A 479 -16.74 -14.32 15.26
C GLY A 479 -16.28 -15.68 15.80
N LEU A 480 -14.99 -16.03 15.69
CA LEU A 480 -14.42 -17.18 16.38
C LEU A 480 -14.35 -16.90 17.90
N PHE A 481 -13.79 -15.76 18.32
CA PHE A 481 -13.68 -15.37 19.73
C PHE A 481 -15.03 -15.33 20.46
N GLU A 482 -16.08 -14.86 19.80
CA GLU A 482 -17.44 -14.85 20.35
C GLU A 482 -18.00 -16.24 20.66
N ARG A 483 -17.48 -17.27 19.99
CA ARG A 483 -17.89 -18.68 20.17
C ARG A 483 -16.95 -19.47 21.07
N LEU A 484 -15.87 -18.87 21.57
CA LEU A 484 -14.98 -19.54 22.52
C LEU A 484 -15.53 -19.45 23.95
N SER A 485 -15.55 -20.58 24.63
CA SER A 485 -15.81 -20.64 26.07
C SER A 485 -14.69 -19.94 26.85
N LYS A 486 -15.01 -19.44 28.05
CA LYS A 486 -14.00 -18.83 28.95
C LYS A 486 -12.85 -19.78 29.26
N GLU A 487 -13.14 -21.08 29.31
CA GLU A 487 -12.15 -22.13 29.53
C GLU A 487 -11.22 -22.29 28.32
N THR A 488 -11.76 -22.35 27.10
CA THR A 488 -10.95 -22.38 25.87
C THR A 488 -10.07 -21.13 25.73
N ILE A 489 -10.59 -19.94 26.04
CA ILE A 489 -9.80 -18.69 26.08
C ILE A 489 -8.69 -18.79 27.13
N TYR A 490 -9.01 -19.25 28.35
CA TYR A 490 -8.04 -19.40 29.42
C TYR A 490 -6.91 -20.36 29.04
N PHE A 491 -7.23 -21.49 28.41
CA PHE A 491 -6.23 -22.44 27.95
C PHE A 491 -5.36 -21.91 26.81
N ARG A 492 -5.91 -21.10 25.92
CA ARG A 492 -5.18 -20.55 24.77
C ARG A 492 -4.26 -19.38 25.13
N PHE A 493 -4.70 -18.52 26.05
CA PHE A 493 -4.05 -17.24 26.38
C PHE A 493 -3.47 -17.19 27.80
N PHE A 494 -3.50 -18.31 28.54
CA PHE A 494 -2.97 -18.42 29.90
C PHE A 494 -3.60 -17.42 30.87
N GLY A 495 -4.83 -16.99 30.59
CA GLY A 495 -5.48 -15.92 31.32
C GLY A 495 -6.82 -15.51 30.72
N TYR A 496 -7.48 -14.57 31.38
CA TYR A 496 -8.70 -13.96 30.84
C TYR A 496 -8.33 -12.96 29.77
N MET A 497 -8.81 -13.20 28.54
CA MET A 497 -8.75 -12.23 27.46
C MET A 497 -10.16 -11.66 27.26
N PRO A 498 -10.36 -10.33 27.41
CA PRO A 498 -11.63 -9.72 27.01
C PRO A 498 -11.82 -9.84 25.49
N ASN A 499 -13.03 -9.57 25.00
CA ASN A 499 -13.28 -9.54 23.56
C ASN A 499 -12.25 -8.62 22.88
N PRO A 500 -11.51 -9.15 21.88
CA PRO A 500 -10.44 -8.40 21.27
C PRO A 500 -11.02 -7.18 20.53
N ASP A 501 -10.36 -6.03 20.69
CA ASP A 501 -10.65 -4.83 19.90
C ASP A 501 -10.05 -4.95 18.50
N HIS A 502 -10.34 -3.98 17.63
CA HIS A 502 -9.82 -3.92 16.27
C HIS A 502 -8.28 -4.01 16.24
N ALA A 503 -7.59 -3.33 17.15
CA ALA A 503 -6.13 -3.34 17.21
C ALA A 503 -5.58 -4.74 17.53
N THR A 504 -6.26 -5.50 18.39
CA THR A 504 -5.87 -6.87 18.75
C THR A 504 -6.17 -7.84 17.60
N LEU A 505 -7.35 -7.77 17.01
CA LEU A 505 -7.73 -8.60 15.86
C LEU A 505 -6.82 -8.37 14.66
N SER A 506 -6.49 -7.11 14.38
CA SER A 506 -5.50 -6.74 13.38
C SER A 506 -4.19 -7.48 13.57
N ARG A 507 -3.66 -7.57 14.81
CA ARG A 507 -2.39 -8.26 15.07
C ARG A 507 -2.49 -9.76 14.81
N PHE A 508 -3.69 -10.32 14.89
CA PHE A 508 -3.95 -11.71 14.60
C PHE A 508 -4.13 -11.98 13.09
N THR A 509 -4.62 -11.03 12.31
CA THR A 509 -4.87 -11.23 10.88
C THR A 509 -3.78 -10.67 9.97
N HIS A 510 -3.05 -9.65 10.42
CA HIS A 510 -1.87 -9.10 9.74
C HIS A 510 -0.58 -9.79 10.15
N ILE A 511 -0.31 -10.90 9.48
CA ILE A 511 0.91 -11.66 9.72
C ILE A 511 1.94 -11.40 8.63
N ASP A 512 3.21 -11.37 9.02
CA ASP A 512 4.32 -11.47 8.07
C ASP A 512 4.44 -12.95 7.67
N TYR A 513 3.99 -13.29 6.47
CA TYR A 513 3.99 -14.66 6.01
C TYR A 513 5.37 -15.32 6.03
N ASP A 514 6.51 -14.62 6.10
CA ASP A 514 7.81 -15.30 6.23
C ASP A 514 8.08 -15.78 7.66
N ARG A 515 7.64 -15.00 8.66
CA ARG A 515 7.94 -15.22 10.08
C ARG A 515 6.81 -15.90 10.83
N GLU A 516 5.58 -15.55 10.50
CA GLU A 516 4.37 -16.11 11.08
C GLU A 516 3.55 -16.80 9.98
N MET A 517 2.92 -17.91 10.33
CA MET A 517 1.89 -18.52 9.51
C MET A 517 0.71 -18.85 10.40
N ALA A 518 -0.47 -18.37 10.02
CA ALA A 518 -1.73 -18.77 10.60
C ALA A 518 -2.58 -19.44 9.52
N ILE A 519 -3.04 -20.66 9.78
CA ILE A 519 -4.01 -21.36 8.94
C ILE A 519 -5.35 -21.35 9.65
N ILE A 520 -6.36 -20.83 8.96
CA ILE A 520 -7.74 -20.87 9.44
C ILE A 520 -8.45 -22.07 8.82
N ALA A 521 -9.42 -22.61 9.55
CA ALA A 521 -10.42 -23.53 9.03
C ALA A 521 -11.76 -22.81 8.96
N GLU A 522 -12.39 -22.80 7.79
CA GLU A 522 -13.70 -22.20 7.60
C GLU A 522 -14.69 -23.14 6.93
N VAL A 523 -15.96 -22.91 7.24
CA VAL A 523 -17.10 -23.62 6.66
C VAL A 523 -18.06 -22.63 6.03
N ASP A 524 -18.57 -22.98 4.86
CA ASP A 524 -19.66 -22.23 4.25
C ASP A 524 -20.91 -22.32 5.13
N SER A 525 -21.61 -21.20 5.29
CA SER A 525 -22.91 -21.17 5.96
C SER A 525 -23.91 -20.35 5.16
N GLU A 526 -25.21 -20.49 5.47
CA GLU A 526 -26.31 -19.87 4.70
C GLU A 526 -26.21 -18.33 4.57
N THR A 527 -25.42 -17.66 5.42
CA THR A 527 -25.32 -16.20 5.47
C THR A 527 -23.92 -15.67 5.17
N ALA A 528 -22.88 -16.34 5.65
CA ALA A 528 -21.47 -15.98 5.45
C ALA A 528 -20.55 -17.16 5.81
N PRO A 529 -19.31 -17.23 5.31
CA PRO A 529 -18.32 -18.19 5.81
C PRO A 529 -18.09 -17.99 7.31
N LYS A 530 -17.78 -19.09 8.01
CA LYS A 530 -17.51 -19.09 9.45
C LYS A 530 -16.17 -19.74 9.73
N MET A 531 -15.27 -19.03 10.39
CA MET A 531 -14.05 -19.64 10.93
C MET A 531 -14.40 -20.55 12.10
N ILE A 532 -13.91 -21.78 12.11
CA ILE A 532 -14.19 -22.78 13.15
C ILE A 532 -12.92 -23.21 13.92
N GLY A 533 -11.75 -22.79 13.46
CA GLY A 533 -10.50 -22.92 14.18
C GLY A 533 -9.37 -22.19 13.48
N VAL A 534 -8.31 -21.91 14.22
CA VAL A 534 -7.08 -21.30 13.71
C VAL A 534 -5.88 -21.95 14.40
N VAL A 535 -4.83 -22.22 13.62
CA VAL A 535 -3.53 -22.70 14.09
C VAL A 535 -2.46 -21.73 13.62
N ARG A 536 -1.43 -21.53 14.43
CA ARG A 536 -0.37 -20.56 14.21
C ARG A 536 0.99 -21.16 14.49
N ILE A 537 1.98 -20.77 13.69
CA ILE A 537 3.41 -20.88 13.99
C ILE A 537 4.07 -19.51 13.88
N ILE A 538 4.90 -19.16 14.85
CA ILE A 538 5.71 -17.94 14.85
C ILE A 538 7.17 -18.35 14.97
N ALA A 539 7.93 -18.22 13.88
CA ALA A 539 9.33 -18.58 13.82
C ALA A 539 10.23 -17.52 14.45
N ASP A 540 11.30 -17.96 15.11
CA ASP A 540 12.39 -17.07 15.50
C ASP A 540 13.15 -16.54 14.27
N PRO A 541 13.93 -15.46 14.40
CA PRO A 541 14.64 -14.86 13.27
C PRO A 541 15.65 -15.77 12.55
N TRP A 542 16.02 -16.92 13.15
CA TRP A 542 16.98 -17.87 12.62
C TRP A 542 16.32 -19.16 12.09
N MET A 543 14.98 -19.23 12.12
CA MET A 543 14.20 -20.42 11.75
C MET A 543 14.63 -21.67 12.54
N GLU A 544 15.21 -21.49 13.74
CA GLU A 544 15.60 -22.63 14.57
C GLU A 544 14.36 -23.24 15.21
N SER A 545 13.56 -22.39 15.86
CA SER A 545 12.30 -22.73 16.52
C SER A 545 11.13 -21.99 15.89
N ALA A 546 9.94 -22.58 16.00
CA ALA A 546 8.70 -21.82 15.90
C ALA A 546 7.75 -22.15 17.05
N GLU A 547 7.17 -21.11 17.64
CA GLU A 547 6.12 -21.22 18.65
C GLU A 547 4.81 -21.64 17.98
N PHE A 548 4.22 -22.73 18.45
CA PHE A 548 2.98 -23.29 17.96
C PHE A 548 1.82 -22.93 18.88
N ALA A 549 0.69 -22.57 18.26
CA ALA A 549 -0.55 -22.34 18.96
C ALA A 549 -1.75 -22.77 18.13
N ILE A 550 -2.79 -23.27 18.79
CA ILE A 550 -4.02 -23.70 18.12
C ILE A 550 -5.24 -23.38 18.99
N VAL A 551 -6.35 -23.03 18.34
CA VAL A 551 -7.66 -22.92 18.97
C VAL A 551 -8.74 -23.41 18.00
N VAL A 552 -9.70 -24.15 18.53
CA VAL A 552 -10.86 -24.67 17.79
C VAL A 552 -12.11 -24.28 18.58
N ALA A 553 -13.10 -23.75 17.88
CA ALA A 553 -14.39 -23.38 18.47
C ALA A 553 -15.01 -24.57 19.21
N ASP A 554 -15.60 -24.35 20.38
CA ASP A 554 -16.03 -25.44 21.28
C ASP A 554 -16.98 -26.43 20.58
N ASP A 555 -17.91 -25.95 19.76
CA ASP A 555 -18.86 -26.78 18.99
C ASP A 555 -18.20 -27.70 17.93
N TRP A 556 -16.93 -27.43 17.60
CA TRP A 556 -16.14 -28.11 16.57
C TRP A 556 -15.00 -28.94 17.13
N GLN A 557 -14.88 -29.00 18.45
CA GLN A 557 -13.89 -29.85 19.12
C GLN A 557 -14.26 -31.34 18.98
N SER A 558 -13.28 -32.22 19.15
CA SER A 558 -13.44 -33.69 19.06
C SER A 558 -13.91 -34.24 17.70
N GLN A 559 -13.85 -33.44 16.62
CA GLN A 559 -14.17 -33.87 15.25
C GLN A 559 -12.92 -34.07 14.36
N GLY A 560 -11.72 -34.17 14.95
CA GLY A 560 -10.45 -34.33 14.24
C GLY A 560 -9.84 -33.04 13.67
N LEU A 561 -10.57 -31.92 13.63
CA LEU A 561 -10.12 -30.65 13.05
C LEU A 561 -8.77 -30.17 13.58
N GLY A 562 -8.55 -30.21 14.91
CA GLY A 562 -7.30 -29.78 15.51
C GLY A 562 -6.08 -30.59 15.04
N THR A 563 -6.27 -31.86 14.67
CA THR A 563 -5.20 -32.70 14.09
C THR A 563 -4.89 -32.25 12.66
N HIS A 564 -5.91 -32.04 11.82
CA HIS A 564 -5.71 -31.56 10.45
C HIS A 564 -5.02 -30.20 10.37
N LEU A 565 -5.38 -29.27 11.26
CA LEU A 565 -4.75 -27.96 11.37
C LEU A 565 -3.28 -28.09 11.79
N ALA A 566 -2.99 -28.86 12.84
CA ALA A 566 -1.62 -29.06 13.31
C ALA A 566 -0.72 -29.72 12.26
N GLU A 567 -1.20 -30.79 11.61
CA GLU A 567 -0.48 -31.45 10.53
C GLU A 567 -0.17 -30.49 9.38
N PHE A 568 -1.13 -29.64 9.01
CA PHE A 568 -0.91 -28.67 7.95
C PHE A 568 0.22 -27.69 8.30
N VAL A 569 0.19 -27.14 9.51
CA VAL A 569 1.22 -26.20 9.95
C VAL A 569 2.58 -26.88 10.13
N PHE A 570 2.63 -28.17 10.47
CA PHE A 570 3.88 -28.94 10.49
C PHE A 570 4.46 -29.16 9.09
N GLU A 571 3.62 -29.37 8.07
CA GLU A 571 4.04 -29.41 6.66
C GLU A 571 4.64 -28.06 6.25
N ILE A 572 3.96 -26.95 6.56
CA ILE A 572 4.45 -25.60 6.26
C ILE A 572 5.78 -25.32 6.98
N ALA A 573 5.92 -25.77 8.23
CA ALA A 573 7.15 -25.57 8.98
C ALA A 573 8.34 -26.32 8.34
N LYS A 574 8.11 -27.52 7.79
CA LYS A 574 9.11 -28.29 7.04
C LYS A 574 9.48 -27.62 5.72
N ASP A 575 8.50 -27.16 4.95
CA ASP A 575 8.72 -26.42 3.71
C ASP A 575 9.57 -25.15 3.95
N ARG A 576 9.38 -24.53 5.12
CA ARG A 576 10.13 -23.36 5.60
C ARG A 576 11.44 -23.70 6.28
N GLY A 577 11.86 -24.97 6.30
CA GLY A 577 13.12 -25.41 6.92
C GLY A 577 13.24 -25.04 8.40
N ILE A 578 12.13 -24.95 9.12
CA ILE A 578 12.11 -24.77 10.57
C ILE A 578 12.61 -26.07 11.20
N LYS A 579 13.53 -26.00 12.15
CA LYS A 579 14.17 -27.20 12.72
C LYS A 579 13.34 -27.84 13.84
N LYS A 580 12.73 -27.02 14.71
CA LYS A 580 11.91 -27.48 15.83
C LYS A 580 10.65 -26.63 16.00
N ILE A 581 9.61 -27.25 16.52
CA ILE A 581 8.39 -26.60 16.98
C ILE A 581 8.36 -26.66 18.48
N VAL A 582 8.03 -25.54 19.11
CA VAL A 582 7.90 -25.41 20.56
C VAL A 582 6.51 -24.89 20.91
N ALA A 583 5.99 -25.25 22.08
CA ALA A 583 4.77 -24.66 22.61
C ALA A 583 4.75 -24.81 24.12
N ASP A 584 3.97 -23.96 24.78
CA ASP A 584 3.66 -24.11 26.19
C ASP A 584 2.20 -24.53 26.34
N ALA A 585 1.92 -25.34 27.37
CA ALA A 585 0.56 -25.71 27.73
C ALA A 585 0.39 -25.79 29.25
N LEU A 586 -0.76 -25.32 29.73
CA LEU A 586 -1.15 -25.47 31.12
C LEU A 586 -1.24 -26.95 31.50
N ALA A 587 -0.72 -27.30 32.68
CA ALA A 587 -0.70 -28.67 33.20
C ALA A 587 -2.12 -29.24 33.42
N THR A 588 -3.14 -28.39 33.44
CA THR A 588 -4.56 -28.78 33.55
C THR A 588 -5.25 -29.01 32.21
N ASN A 589 -4.59 -28.73 31.07
CA ASN A 589 -5.18 -28.93 29.74
C ASN A 589 -4.88 -30.34 29.22
N ASP A 590 -5.52 -31.34 29.81
CA ASP A 590 -5.30 -32.77 29.48
C ASP A 590 -5.52 -33.07 28.00
N ALA A 591 -6.49 -32.41 27.35
CA ALA A 591 -6.78 -32.58 25.94
C ALA A 591 -5.58 -32.19 25.06
N MET A 592 -4.97 -31.03 25.33
CA MET A 592 -3.81 -30.57 24.57
C MET A 592 -2.55 -31.37 24.89
N LEU A 593 -2.32 -31.72 26.16
CA LEU A 593 -1.20 -32.59 26.55
C LEU A 593 -1.29 -33.97 25.86
N HIS A 594 -2.51 -34.51 25.70
CA HIS A 594 -2.73 -35.75 24.95
C HIS A 594 -2.38 -35.61 23.46
N LEU A 595 -2.78 -34.49 22.83
CA LEU A 595 -2.47 -34.20 21.44
C LEU A 595 -0.96 -34.03 21.21
N PHE A 596 -0.25 -33.29 22.06
CA PHE A 596 1.21 -33.16 21.96
C PHE A 596 1.92 -34.51 22.07
N LYS A 597 1.48 -35.37 22.98
CA LYS A 597 2.00 -36.75 23.10
C LYS A 597 1.73 -37.56 21.84
N LYS A 598 0.52 -37.48 21.28
CA LYS A 598 0.14 -38.14 20.01
C LYS A 598 1.00 -37.66 18.84
N TRP A 599 1.31 -36.37 18.79
CA TRP A 599 2.16 -35.77 17.76
C TRP A 599 3.67 -35.99 17.96
N GLY A 600 4.08 -36.65 19.05
CA GLY A 600 5.48 -36.99 19.32
C GLY A 600 6.31 -35.84 19.89
N PHE A 601 5.69 -34.89 20.58
CA PHE A 601 6.44 -33.87 21.33
C PHE A 601 7.07 -34.46 22.58
N THR A 602 8.24 -33.95 22.93
CA THR A 602 8.90 -34.20 24.21
C THR A 602 8.48 -33.14 25.22
N PHE A 603 8.42 -33.51 26.50
CA PHE A 603 7.88 -32.66 27.57
C PHE A 603 9.00 -32.30 28.55
N SER A 604 9.09 -31.02 28.88
CA SER A 604 9.94 -30.48 29.93
C SER A 604 9.12 -29.57 30.83
N ARG A 605 9.41 -29.57 32.13
CA ARG A 605 8.64 -28.78 33.10
C ARG A 605 9.32 -27.43 33.26
N GLN A 606 8.61 -26.35 32.90
CA GLN A 606 9.12 -24.98 33.00
C GLN A 606 8.73 -24.35 34.35
N GLU A 607 7.45 -24.46 34.73
CA GLU A 607 6.93 -23.98 36.01
C GLU A 607 6.06 -25.04 36.71
N ALA A 608 5.55 -24.71 37.91
CA ALA A 608 4.69 -25.63 38.66
C ALA A 608 3.40 -25.98 37.88
N THR A 609 2.90 -25.05 37.07
CA THR A 609 1.58 -25.07 36.41
C THR A 609 1.64 -25.27 34.90
N GLU A 610 2.83 -25.38 34.29
CA GLU A 610 3.02 -25.34 32.83
C GLU A 610 4.03 -26.38 32.34
N TRP A 611 3.75 -26.93 31.15
CA TRP A 611 4.64 -27.79 30.41
C TRP A 611 5.15 -27.07 29.16
N HIS A 612 6.46 -27.07 29.00
CA HIS A 612 7.11 -26.72 27.74
C HIS A 612 7.26 -27.98 26.89
N VAL A 613 6.79 -27.95 25.66
CA VAL A 613 6.85 -29.08 24.73
C VAL A 613 7.65 -28.72 23.49
N GLU A 614 8.46 -29.66 23.02
CA GLU A 614 9.25 -29.49 21.79
C GLU A 614 9.19 -30.71 20.86
N LYS A 615 9.20 -30.45 19.55
CA LYS A 615 9.26 -31.47 18.49
C LYS A 615 10.26 -31.05 17.41
N VAL A 616 11.24 -31.92 17.15
CA VAL A 616 12.15 -31.78 16.00
C VAL A 616 11.40 -32.24 14.73
N LEU A 617 11.48 -31.45 13.65
CA LEU A 617 10.71 -31.65 12.42
C LEU A 617 11.31 -32.63 11.41
#